data_AF-A0A392TEI1-F1
#
_entry.id   AF-A0A392TEI1-F1
#
_cell.length_a   1.000
_cell.length_b   1.000
_cell.length_c   1.000
_cell.angle_alpha   90.00
_cell.angle_beta   90.00
_cell.angle_gamma   90.00
#
_symmetry.space_group_name_H-M   'P 1'
#
loop_
_entity.id
_entity.type
_entity.pdbx_description
1 polymer ?
#
loop_
_entity_poly.entity_id
_entity_poly.type
_entity_poly.pdbx_seq_one_letter_code
_entity_poly.pdbx_strand_id
1 'polypeptide(L)' 'MILEEGHRSSLSIHPGVTKMYNDLKKMFSWPGMKREIAEFVYACLTCQKSKVEHQKSSGLLQPMFILEWKWDSIAMD' A
#
# COMPACT_ATOMS: atom_id res chain seq x y z
N MET A 1 -13.47 -15.73 -9.56
CA MET A 1 -12.75 -17.02 -9.48
C MET A 1 -11.24 -16.83 -9.66
N ILE A 2 -10.74 -16.32 -10.79
CA ILE A 2 -9.29 -16.15 -11.02
C ILE A 2 -8.66 -15.13 -10.04
N LEU A 3 -9.27 -13.95 -9.86
CA LEU A 3 -8.77 -12.93 -8.93
C LEU A 3 -8.85 -13.38 -7.47
N GLU A 4 -9.93 -14.09 -7.12
CA GLU A 4 -10.14 -14.66 -5.78
C GLU A 4 -9.05 -15.69 -5.45
N GLU A 5 -8.82 -16.65 -6.34
CA GLU A 5 -7.79 -17.69 -6.16
C GLU A 5 -6.39 -17.06 -6.10
N GLY A 6 -6.09 -16.14 -7.02
CA GLY A 6 -4.79 -15.47 -7.06
C GLY A 6 -4.49 -14.55 -5.87
N HIS A 7 -5.48 -14.21 -5.04
CA HIS A 7 -5.32 -13.22 -3.97
C HIS A 7 -5.68 -13.69 -2.56
N ARG A 8 -6.63 -14.62 -2.43
CA ARG A 8 -7.15 -15.11 -1.15
C ARG A 8 -6.86 -16.58 -0.90
N SER A 9 -6.25 -17.30 -1.85
CA SER A 9 -5.70 -18.62 -1.59
C SER A 9 -4.67 -18.55 -0.47
N SER A 10 -4.63 -19.57 0.40
CA SER A 10 -3.69 -19.67 1.52
C SER A 10 -2.23 -19.54 1.09
N LEU A 11 -1.92 -19.93 -0.15
CA LEU A 11 -0.59 -19.86 -0.75
C LEU A 11 -0.26 -18.49 -1.36
N SER A 12 -1.26 -17.65 -1.66
CA SER A 12 -1.03 -16.38 -2.36
C SER A 12 -0.52 -15.26 -1.44
N ILE A 13 -0.83 -15.34 -0.14
CA ILE A 13 -0.47 -14.36 0.91
C ILE A 13 -0.80 -12.92 0.48
N HIS A 14 -2.02 -12.68 -0.01
CA HIS A 14 -2.50 -11.34 -0.35
C HIS A 14 -1.50 -10.52 -1.18
N PRO A 15 -1.14 -10.99 -2.38
CA PRO A 15 -0.17 -10.33 -3.24
C PRO A 15 -0.67 -8.92 -3.62
N GLY A 16 0.25 -7.97 -3.72
CA GLY A 16 -0.05 -6.64 -4.26
C GLY A 16 -0.30 -6.69 -5.77
N VAL A 17 -0.85 -5.59 -6.31
CA VAL A 17 -1.25 -5.44 -7.72
C VAL A 17 -0.17 -5.93 -8.70
N THR A 18 1.08 -5.50 -8.52
CA THR A 18 2.19 -5.84 -9.42
C THR A 18 2.51 -7.34 -9.43
N LYS A 19 2.56 -7.97 -8.25
CA LYS A 19 2.84 -9.41 -8.14
C LYS A 19 1.70 -10.21 -8.78
N MET A 20 0.46 -9.88 -8.42
CA MET A 20 -0.73 -10.55 -8.93
C MET A 20 -0.84 -10.44 -10.46
N TYR A 21 -0.55 -9.27 -11.04
CA TYR A 21 -0.50 -9.10 -12.50
C TYR A 21 0.60 -9.96 -13.13
N ASN A 22 1.80 -9.98 -12.56
CA ASN A 22 2.91 -10.75 -13.10
C ASN A 22 2.72 -12.27 -13.03
N ASP A 23 1.98 -12.75 -12.04
CA ASP A 23 1.66 -14.17 -11.91
C ASP A 23 0.55 -14.58 -12.87
N LEU A 24 -0.54 -13.81 -12.92
CA LEU A 24 -1.67 -14.13 -13.79
C LEU A 24 -1.34 -13.97 -15.29
N LYS A 25 -0.51 -12.99 -15.68
CA LYS A 25 -0.18 -12.75 -17.10
C LYS A 25 0.55 -13.92 -17.77
N LYS A 26 1.09 -14.87 -17.00
CA LYS A 26 1.78 -16.06 -17.51
C LYS A 26 0.82 -17.06 -18.16
N MET A 27 -0.43 -17.08 -17.70
CA MET A 27 -1.44 -18.06 -18.11
C MET A 27 -2.69 -17.41 -18.71
N PHE A 28 -2.97 -16.16 -18.37
CA PHE A 28 -4.19 -15.48 -18.73
C PHE A 28 -3.89 -14.09 -19.31
N SER A 29 -4.67 -13.68 -20.30
CA SER A 29 -4.62 -12.34 -20.86
C SER A 29 -6.02 -11.92 -21.28
N TRP A 30 -6.47 -10.77 -20.80
CA TRP A 30 -7.76 -10.18 -21.17
C TRP A 30 -7.70 -8.65 -21.17
N PRO A 31 -8.57 -7.98 -21.96
CA PRO A 31 -8.66 -6.52 -21.94
C PRO A 31 -9.01 -6.01 -20.55
N GLY A 32 -8.28 -5.01 -20.04
CA GLY A 32 -8.57 -4.41 -18.73
C GLY A 32 -8.00 -5.15 -17.52
N MET A 33 -7.29 -6.28 -17.71
CA MET A 33 -6.72 -7.11 -16.64
C MET A 33 -5.99 -6.33 -15.53
N LYS A 34 -5.12 -5.39 -15.90
CA LYS A 34 -4.38 -4.57 -14.90
C LYS A 34 -5.32 -3.74 -14.02
N ARG A 35 -6.35 -3.14 -14.63
CA ARG A 35 -7.32 -2.28 -13.94
C ARG A 35 -8.15 -3.10 -12.97
N GLU A 36 -8.67 -4.24 -13.42
CA GLU A 36 -9.48 -5.14 -12.59
C GLU A 36 -8.69 -5.72 -11.42
N ILE A 37 -7.42 -6.09 -11.64
CA ILE A 37 -6.53 -6.54 -10.55
C ILE A 37 -6.30 -5.42 -9.53
N ALA A 38 -6.09 -4.18 -10.01
CA ALA A 38 -5.91 -3.03 -9.12
C ALA A 38 -7.16 -2.81 -8.26
N GLU A 39 -8.33 -2.67 -8.89
CA GLU A 39 -9.62 -2.48 -8.21
C GLU A 39 -9.87 -3.58 -7.16
N PHE A 40 -9.59 -4.84 -7.51
CA PHE A 40 -9.79 -5.99 -6.62
C PHE A 40 -8.85 -5.97 -5.40
N VAL A 41 -7.56 -5.73 -5.60
CA VAL A 41 -6.58 -5.65 -4.49
C VAL A 41 -6.84 -4.43 -3.62
N TYR A 42 -7.22 -3.29 -4.21
CA TYR A 42 -7.59 -2.09 -3.46
C TYR A 42 -8.83 -2.30 -2.61
N ALA A 43 -9.79 -3.12 -3.02
CA ALA A 43 -10.96 -3.47 -2.21
C ALA A 43 -10.67 -4.45 -1.04
N CYS A 44 -9.46 -5.01 -0.96
CA CYS A 44 -9.12 -5.98 0.10
C CYS A 44 -8.80 -5.28 1.43
N LEU A 45 -9.68 -5.42 2.42
CA LEU A 45 -9.51 -4.87 3.77
C LEU A 45 -8.21 -5.34 4.46
N THR A 46 -7.83 -6.61 4.26
CA THR A 46 -6.58 -7.15 4.82
C THR A 46 -5.37 -6.44 4.22
N CYS A 47 -5.36 -6.22 2.89
CA CYS A 47 -4.30 -5.45 2.25
C CYS A 47 -4.29 -4.00 2.68
N GLN A 48 -5.45 -3.34 2.78
CA GLN A 48 -5.54 -1.95 3.22
C GLN A 48 -4.97 -1.75 4.65
N LYS A 49 -5.21 -2.70 5.55
CA LYS A 49 -4.73 -2.62 6.94
C LYS A 49 -3.26 -3.02 7.11
N SER A 50 -2.80 -4.01 6.34
CA SER A 50 -1.46 -4.60 6.50
C SER A 50 -0.39 -3.93 5.65
N LYS A 51 -0.75 -3.36 4.50
CA LYS A 51 0.20 -2.72 3.60
C LYS A 51 0.20 -1.22 3.89
N VAL A 52 1.36 -0.73 4.31
CA VAL A 52 1.59 0.70 4.49
C VAL A 52 1.58 1.37 3.12
N GLU A 53 0.91 2.51 3.03
CA GLU A 53 0.99 3.37 1.86
C GLU A 53 2.39 3.98 1.79
N HIS A 54 3.17 3.63 0.77
CA HIS A 54 4.50 4.19 0.54
C HIS A 54 4.46 5.54 -0.22
N GLN A 55 3.29 6.16 -0.33
CA GLN A 55 3.22 7.52 -0.85
C GLN A 55 4.01 8.44 0.08
N LYS A 56 4.83 9.30 -0.51
CA LYS A 56 5.49 10.34 0.26
C LYS A 56 4.41 11.22 0.89
N SER A 57 4.51 11.44 2.19
CA SER A 57 3.70 12.45 2.87
C SER A 57 3.80 13.75 2.09
N SER A 58 2.67 14.31 1.66
CA SER A 58 2.67 15.56 0.88
C SER A 58 3.11 16.78 1.71
N GLY A 59 3.29 16.63 3.02
CA GLY A 59 3.76 17.67 3.92
C GLY A 59 5.30 17.76 3.96
N LEU A 60 5.79 19.00 3.98
CA LEU A 60 7.13 19.28 4.48
C LEU A 60 7.16 18.97 5.98
N LEU A 61 8.25 18.38 6.48
CA LEU A 61 8.49 18.30 7.91
C LEU A 61 8.41 19.72 8.47
N GLN A 62 7.49 19.98 9.40
CA GLN A 62 7.46 21.25 10.11
C GLN A 62 8.70 21.31 11.00
N PRO A 63 9.64 22.24 10.76
CA PRO A 63 10.76 22.44 11.66
C PRO A 63 10.20 22.91 13.00
N MET A 64 10.74 22.37 14.10
CA MET A 64 10.51 22.95 15.41
C MET A 64 11.00 24.41 15.40
N PHE A 65 10.22 25.32 16.00
CA PHE A 65 10.64 26.71 16.12
C PHE A 65 12.01 26.78 16.79
N ILE A 66 12.93 27.57 16.22
CA ILE A 66 14.19 27.88 16.89
C ILE A 66 13.82 28.75 18.08
N LEU A 67 14.08 28.25 19.28
CA LEU A 67 13.87 29.00 20.50
C LEU A 67 14.89 30.13 20.59
N GLU A 68 14.44 31.32 20.98
CA GLU A 68 15.33 32.47 21.17
C GLU A 68 16.16 32.36 22.45
N TRP A 69 15.69 31.61 23.45
CA TRP A 69 16.35 31.52 24.76
C TRP A 69 16.41 30.12 25.38
N LYS A 70 17.25 29.98 26.41
CA LYS A 70 17.42 28.72 27.15
C LYS A 70 16.16 28.46 27.99
N TRP A 71 15.59 27.27 27.85
CA TRP A 71 14.38 26.76 28.55
C TRP A 71 13.02 27.19 28.00
N ASP A 72 12.95 27.87 26.86
CA ASP A 72 11.66 28.32 26.28
C ASP A 72 10.78 27.17 25.79
N SER A 73 11.34 26.00 25.55
CA SER A 73 10.55 24.77 25.38
C SER A 73 11.29 23.58 25.97
N ILE A 74 10.53 22.70 26.61
CA ILE A 74 10.97 21.39 27.10
C ILE A 74 10.03 20.37 26.45
N ALA A 75 10.58 19.50 25.62
CA ALA A 75 9.87 18.33 25.11
C ALA A 75 10.34 17.10 25.91
N MET A 76 9.40 16.25 26.30
CA MET A 76 9.63 14.97 26.96
C MET A 76 9.08 13.85 26.05
N ASP A 77 9.63 12.64 26.16
CA ASP A 77 9.19 11.46 25.40
C ASP A 77 8.00 10.72 26.04
#